data_AF-A0A351VJD7-F1
#
_entry.id   AF-A0A351VJD7-F1
#
_cell.length_a   1.000
_cell.length_b   1.000
_cell.length_c   1.000
_cell.angle_alpha   90.00
_cell.angle_beta   90.00
_cell.angle_gamma   90.00
#
_symmetry.space_group_name_H-M   'P 1'
#
loop_
_entity.id
_entity.type
_entity.pdbx_description
1 polymer ?
#
loop_
_entity_poly.entity_id
_entity_poly.type
_entity_poly.pdbx_seq_one_letter_code
_entity_poly.pdbx_strand_id
1 'polypeptide(L)'
;MFDHYELITLDRVPLIVRGGIEIPYKTLAEFPNCCGAGEGFWERVVPERIFFLRVSAACWAHDTDMEMTEPTDEAFELMNRIFLINTLSIIDRKSRFELLKMIRRHGAMSYYNAVNTKLALGKIFWELKRKQKEAGQWAEYIFGETLSAVTQTDKSAAREPQQAGR
;
A
#
# COMPACT_ATOMS: atom_id res chain seq x y z
N MET A 1 -1.62 -13.95 -16.27
CA MET A 1 -0.78 -13.08 -17.10
C MET A 1 0.25 -12.51 -16.15
N PHE A 2 1.55 -12.75 -16.36
CA PHE A 2 2.55 -12.29 -15.40
C PHE A 2 2.54 -10.77 -15.36
N ASP A 3 2.42 -10.23 -14.15
CA ASP A 3 2.50 -8.80 -13.90
C ASP A 3 3.84 -8.27 -14.42
N HIS A 4 3.78 -7.47 -15.48
CA HIS A 4 4.98 -6.84 -16.03
C HIS A 4 5.40 -5.73 -15.07
N TYR A 5 6.64 -5.80 -14.60
CA TYR A 5 7.26 -4.74 -13.80
C TYR A 5 8.34 -4.05 -14.63
N GLU A 6 8.49 -2.75 -14.42
CA GLU A 6 9.43 -1.89 -15.13
C GLU A 6 10.38 -1.22 -14.14
N LEU A 7 11.63 -1.04 -14.57
CA LEU A 7 12.62 -0.29 -13.84
C LEU A 7 12.63 1.15 -14.34
N ILE A 8 12.30 2.09 -13.46
CA ILE A 8 12.38 3.52 -13.72
C ILE A 8 13.51 4.14 -12.92
N THR A 9 13.94 5.33 -13.31
CA THR A 9 14.93 6.09 -12.54
C THR A 9 14.42 7.50 -12.24
N LEU A 10 14.24 7.82 -10.96
CA LEU A 10 13.85 9.16 -10.49
C LEU A 10 14.94 9.71 -9.58
N ASP A 11 15.47 10.90 -9.89
CA ASP A 11 16.58 11.52 -9.17
C ASP A 11 17.77 10.58 -8.89
N ARG A 12 18.15 9.76 -9.88
CA ARG A 12 19.21 8.72 -9.79
C ARG A 12 18.89 7.58 -8.81
N VAL A 13 17.62 7.38 -8.48
CA VAL A 13 17.14 6.24 -7.69
C VAL A 13 16.41 5.28 -8.61
N PRO A 14 16.87 4.02 -8.72
CA PRO A 14 16.10 3.00 -9.41
C PRO A 14 14.86 2.65 -8.57
N LEU A 15 13.69 2.60 -9.22
CA LEU A 15 12.46 2.12 -8.62
C LEU A 15 11.83 1.07 -9.54
N ILE A 16 11.26 0.04 -8.95
CA ILE A 16 10.47 -0.97 -9.63
C ILE A 16 9.01 -0.53 -9.53
N VAL A 17 8.35 -0.37 -10.67
CA VAL A 17 6.92 -0.02 -10.74
C VAL A 17 6.20 -1.04 -11.61
N ARG A 18 4.89 -1.17 -11.40
CA ARG A 18 4.04 -1.97 -12.27
C ARG A 18 4.01 -1.32 -13.67
N GLY A 19 4.17 -2.15 -14.70
CA GLY A 19 4.26 -1.73 -16.09
C GLY A 19 2.93 -1.19 -16.60
N GLY A 20 2.99 -0.29 -17.58
CA GLY A 20 1.81 0.36 -18.15
C GLY A 20 1.19 1.46 -17.30
N ILE A 21 1.83 1.86 -16.19
CA ILE A 21 1.41 3.00 -15.37
C ILE A 21 2.13 4.26 -15.84
N GLU A 22 1.38 5.31 -16.12
CA GLU A 22 1.95 6.65 -16.29
C GLU A 22 2.31 7.23 -14.93
N ILE A 23 3.59 7.58 -14.76
CA ILE A 23 4.06 8.21 -13.52
C ILE A 23 3.89 9.72 -13.66
N PRO A 24 3.03 10.36 -12.86
CA PRO A 24 2.70 11.77 -13.04
C PRO A 24 3.79 12.71 -12.52
N TYR A 25 4.88 12.17 -11.96
CA TYR A 25 5.95 12.93 -11.28
C TYR A 25 7.31 12.70 -11.93
N LYS A 26 8.11 13.76 -12.02
CA LYS A 26 9.45 13.76 -12.62
C LYS A 26 10.56 13.59 -11.58
N THR A 27 10.28 13.94 -10.33
CA THR A 27 11.25 13.89 -9.23
C THR A 27 10.64 13.25 -7.98
N LEU A 28 11.47 12.75 -7.07
CA LEU A 28 11.01 12.14 -5.82
C LEU A 28 10.31 13.14 -4.88
N ALA A 29 10.60 14.43 -5.04
CA ALA A 29 10.04 15.50 -4.20
C ALA A 29 8.61 15.89 -4.59
N GLU A 30 8.20 15.59 -5.83
CA GLU A 30 6.87 15.94 -6.35
C GLU A 30 5.76 15.01 -5.86
N PHE A 31 6.11 13.81 -5.39
CA PHE A 31 5.13 12.87 -4.84
C PHE A 31 4.45 13.48 -3.60
N PRO A 32 3.11 13.40 -3.49
CA PRO A 32 2.38 13.80 -2.29
C PRO A 32 2.69 12.86 -1.13
N ASN A 33 2.28 13.25 0.09
CA ASN A 33 2.38 12.33 1.22
C ASN A 33 1.38 11.20 0.96
N CYS A 34 1.88 9.96 0.91
CA CYS A 34 1.08 8.78 0.57
C CYS A 34 1.47 7.56 1.40
N CYS A 35 2.40 7.68 2.35
CA CYS A 35 2.66 6.57 3.25
C CYS A 35 1.62 6.53 4.38
N GLY A 36 1.06 5.33 4.60
CA GLY A 36 0.07 5.11 5.66
C GLY A 36 -1.31 5.68 5.34
N ALA A 37 -2.22 5.68 6.33
CA ALA A 37 -3.61 6.12 6.15
C ALA A 37 -3.79 7.65 6.05
N GLY A 38 -2.72 8.42 5.87
CA GLY A 38 -2.73 9.88 5.82
C GLY A 38 -2.87 10.59 7.17
N GLU A 39 -3.61 10.03 8.14
CA GLU A 39 -3.83 10.62 9.46
C GLU A 39 -3.99 9.56 10.59
N GLY A 40 -3.76 9.97 11.84
CA GLY A 40 -4.14 9.20 13.04
C GLY A 40 -3.13 8.15 13.51
N PHE A 41 -3.61 7.14 14.25
CA PHE A 41 -2.76 6.12 14.88
C PHE A 41 -1.87 5.37 13.87
N TRP A 42 -2.36 5.16 12.65
CA TRP A 42 -1.66 4.43 11.59
C TRP A 42 -0.47 5.19 11.00
N GLU A 43 -0.44 6.52 11.09
CA GLU A 43 0.72 7.34 10.72
C GLU A 43 1.93 7.06 11.62
N ARG A 44 1.70 6.65 12.88
CA ARG A 44 2.78 6.22 13.78
C ARG A 44 3.37 4.85 13.41
N VAL A 45 2.62 4.05 12.66
CA VAL A 45 3.01 2.69 12.25
C VAL A 45 3.75 2.72 10.92
N VAL A 46 3.25 3.48 9.94
CA VAL A 46 3.86 3.67 8.62
C VAL A 46 3.99 5.17 8.33
N PRO A 47 5.01 5.85 8.88
CA PRO A 47 5.14 7.29 8.69
C PRO A 47 5.46 7.71 7.24
N GLU A 48 5.27 8.98 6.91
CA GLU A 48 5.69 9.54 5.61
C GLU A 48 7.23 9.58 5.46
N ARG A 49 7.96 9.64 6.57
CA ARG A 49 9.40 9.83 6.58
C ARG A 49 10.09 8.83 7.49
N ILE A 50 11.15 8.21 6.98
CA ILE A 50 12.07 7.35 7.74
C ILE A 50 13.28 8.19 8.15
N PHE A 51 13.33 8.65 9.40
CA PHE A 51 14.41 9.53 9.91
C PHE A 51 14.70 10.70 8.94
N PHE A 52 13.67 11.52 8.72
CA PHE A 52 13.65 12.69 7.83
C PHE A 52 13.75 12.40 6.31
N LEU A 53 13.99 11.16 5.91
CA LEU A 53 13.98 10.76 4.50
C LEU A 53 12.56 10.48 4.03
N ARG A 54 12.10 11.23 3.04
CA ARG A 54 10.82 11.02 2.36
C ARG A 54 10.89 9.76 1.52
N VAL A 55 9.90 8.88 1.66
CA VAL A 55 9.82 7.59 0.92
C VAL A 55 8.52 7.44 0.13
N SER A 56 7.77 8.52 -0.08
CA SER A 56 6.47 8.51 -0.76
C SER A 56 6.51 7.93 -2.16
N ALA A 57 7.61 8.06 -2.92
CA ALA A 57 7.70 7.40 -4.22
C ALA A 57 7.58 5.86 -4.12
N ALA A 58 8.09 5.25 -3.04
CA ALA A 58 7.91 3.82 -2.78
C ALA A 58 6.47 3.51 -2.32
N CYS A 59 5.87 4.37 -1.50
CA CYS A 59 4.48 4.21 -1.04
C CYS A 59 3.48 4.35 -2.19
N TRP A 60 3.63 5.35 -3.06
CA TRP A 60 2.82 5.51 -4.27
C TRP A 60 2.91 4.29 -5.19
N ALA A 61 4.12 3.78 -5.43
CA ALA A 61 4.30 2.57 -6.24
C ALA A 61 3.62 1.35 -5.61
N HIS A 62 3.66 1.24 -4.28
CA HIS A 62 3.01 0.16 -3.53
C HIS A 62 1.48 0.25 -3.57
N ASP A 63 0.91 1.43 -3.32
CA ASP A 63 -0.54 1.64 -3.36
C ASP A 63 -1.09 1.41 -4.78
N THR A 64 -0.38 1.89 -5.79
CA THR A 64 -0.78 1.71 -7.20
C THR A 64 -0.70 0.24 -7.61
N ASP A 65 0.36 -0.48 -7.20
CA ASP A 65 0.46 -1.93 -7.43
C ASP A 65 -0.63 -2.68 -6.64
N MET A 66 -0.99 -2.21 -5.44
CA MET A 66 -2.05 -2.78 -4.63
C MET A 66 -3.42 -2.70 -5.29
N GLU A 67 -3.71 -1.67 -6.09
CA GLU A 67 -4.96 -1.57 -6.85
C GLU A 67 -5.03 -2.64 -7.96
N MET A 68 -3.94 -2.84 -8.69
CA MET A 68 -3.89 -3.72 -9.87
C MET A 68 -3.55 -5.19 -9.59
N THR A 69 -2.99 -5.49 -8.42
CA THR A 69 -2.48 -6.83 -8.10
C THR A 69 -3.60 -7.84 -7.91
N GLU A 70 -3.49 -9.00 -8.55
CA GLU A 70 -4.42 -10.11 -8.34
C GLU A 70 -4.39 -10.55 -6.86
N PRO A 71 -5.54 -10.78 -6.21
CA PRO A 71 -5.59 -11.10 -4.78
C PRO A 71 -5.14 -12.55 -4.45
N THR A 72 -3.90 -12.89 -4.79
CA THR A 72 -3.23 -14.15 -4.42
C THR A 72 -2.17 -13.91 -3.35
N ASP A 73 -1.82 -14.92 -2.57
CA ASP A 73 -0.77 -14.76 -1.54
C ASP A 73 0.60 -14.49 -2.17
N GLU A 74 0.90 -15.10 -3.32
CA GLU A 74 2.14 -14.87 -4.05
C GLU A 74 2.28 -13.43 -4.54
N ALA A 75 1.19 -12.85 -5.04
CA ALA A 75 1.20 -11.49 -5.57
C ALA A 75 1.25 -10.46 -4.43
N PHE A 76 0.59 -10.74 -3.30
CA PHE A 76 0.73 -9.97 -2.06
C PHE A 76 2.18 -9.90 -1.59
N GLU A 77 2.85 -11.05 -1.51
CA GLU A 77 4.25 -11.12 -1.10
C GLU A 77 5.17 -10.39 -2.08
N LEU A 78 4.97 -10.56 -3.38
CA LEU A 78 5.77 -9.92 -4.41
C LEU A 78 5.68 -8.38 -4.33
N MET A 79 4.46 -7.85 -4.28
CA MET A 79 4.18 -6.42 -4.13
C MET A 79 4.86 -5.84 -2.88
N ASN A 80 4.74 -6.51 -1.72
CA ASN A 80 5.38 -6.05 -0.49
C ASN A 80 6.91 -6.12 -0.56
N ARG A 81 7.49 -7.12 -1.23
CA ARG A 81 8.95 -7.20 -1.45
C ARG A 81 9.43 -6.06 -2.36
N ILE A 82 8.68 -5.73 -3.40
CA ILE A 82 8.98 -4.60 -4.30
C ILE A 82 8.97 -3.28 -3.54
N PHE A 83 7.99 -3.08 -2.66
CA PHE A 83 7.95 -1.92 -1.76
C PHE A 83 9.22 -1.79 -0.90
N LEU A 84 9.69 -2.90 -0.31
CA LEU A 84 10.95 -2.91 0.45
C LEU A 84 12.15 -2.57 -0.44
N ILE A 85 12.26 -3.17 -1.63
CA ILE A 85 13.35 -2.90 -2.58
C ILE A 85 13.40 -1.42 -2.97
N ASN A 86 12.25 -0.82 -3.27
CA ASN A 86 12.14 0.60 -3.61
C ASN A 86 12.57 1.48 -2.44
N THR A 87 12.09 1.18 -1.23
CA THR A 87 12.44 1.92 -0.01
C THR A 87 13.95 1.85 0.26
N LEU A 88 14.55 0.68 0.15
CA LEU A 88 15.99 0.48 0.31
C LEU A 88 16.80 1.22 -0.78
N SER A 89 16.32 1.23 -2.02
CA SER A 89 16.94 1.97 -3.13
C SER A 89 16.98 3.48 -2.87
N ILE A 90 15.89 4.05 -2.33
CA ILE A 90 15.85 5.45 -1.90
C ILE A 90 16.86 5.69 -0.78
N ILE A 91 16.88 4.84 0.25
CA ILE A 91 17.81 4.96 1.38
C ILE A 91 19.26 4.94 0.93
N ASP A 92 19.63 3.98 0.08
CA ASP A 92 21.00 3.78 -0.37
C ASP A 92 21.51 4.94 -1.21
N ARG A 93 20.63 5.56 -2.00
CA ARG A 93 20.98 6.65 -2.91
C ARG A 93 20.87 8.05 -2.28
N LYS A 94 20.02 8.24 -1.27
CA LYS A 94 19.74 9.56 -0.68
C LYS A 94 20.34 9.77 0.70
N SER A 95 20.81 8.71 1.34
CA SER A 95 21.53 8.83 2.61
C SER A 95 23.04 8.97 2.34
N ARG A 96 23.66 9.99 2.96
CA ARG A 96 25.11 10.22 2.82
C ARG A 96 25.94 9.39 3.80
N PHE A 97 25.46 9.23 5.02
CA PHE A 97 26.20 8.59 6.11
C PHE A 97 25.78 7.12 6.28
N GLU A 98 26.74 6.21 6.37
CA GLU A 98 26.49 4.77 6.52
C GLU A 98 25.72 4.41 7.80
N LEU A 99 26.01 5.09 8.91
CA LEU A 99 25.25 4.91 10.15
C LEU A 99 23.76 5.27 9.95
N LEU A 100 23.50 6.38 9.27
CA LEU A 100 22.14 6.81 8.99
C LEU A 100 21.44 5.89 7.98
N LYS A 101 22.16 5.33 7.01
CA LYS A 101 21.64 4.26 6.13
C LYS A 101 21.20 3.07 6.96
N MET A 102 22.03 2.59 7.88
CA MET A 102 21.71 1.44 8.72
C MET A 102 20.44 1.67 9.55
N ILE A 103 20.33 2.82 10.20
CA ILE A 103 19.15 3.21 10.98
C ILE A 103 17.90 3.26 10.08
N ARG A 104 18.01 3.86 8.89
CA ARG A 104 16.91 3.94 7.94
C ARG A 104 16.50 2.59 7.37
N ARG A 105 17.45 1.68 7.10
CA ARG A 105 17.17 0.30 6.67
C ARG A 105 16.41 -0.46 7.75
N HIS A 106 16.76 -0.27 9.02
CA HIS A 106 15.99 -0.83 10.12
C HIS A 106 14.55 -0.30 10.13
N GLY A 107 14.37 1.02 9.94
CA GLY A 107 13.04 1.61 9.76
C GLY A 107 12.27 1.06 8.55
N ALA A 108 12.94 0.84 7.41
CA ALA A 108 12.33 0.24 6.23
C ALA A 108 11.85 -1.20 6.48
N MET A 109 12.59 -1.97 7.27
CA MET A 109 12.13 -3.30 7.70
C MET A 109 10.88 -3.22 8.60
N SER A 110 10.78 -2.21 9.47
CA SER A 110 9.55 -1.97 10.25
C SER A 110 8.35 -1.66 9.34
N TYR A 111 8.55 -0.86 8.28
CA TYR A 111 7.50 -0.57 7.29
C TYR A 111 7.09 -1.83 6.53
N TYR A 112 8.07 -2.58 6.03
CA TYR A 112 7.82 -3.85 5.36
C TYR A 112 7.04 -4.80 6.27
N ASN A 113 7.46 -4.94 7.53
CA ASN A 113 6.73 -5.76 8.49
C ASN A 113 5.31 -5.23 8.73
N ALA A 114 5.09 -3.91 8.78
CA ALA A 114 3.76 -3.35 8.96
C ALA A 114 2.81 -3.68 7.79
N VAL A 115 3.27 -3.60 6.55
CA VAL A 115 2.44 -3.92 5.36
C VAL A 115 2.37 -5.43 5.08
N ASN A 116 3.41 -6.17 5.44
CA ASN A 116 3.50 -7.62 5.23
C ASN A 116 2.84 -8.42 6.36
N THR A 117 2.69 -7.83 7.55
CA THR A 117 1.84 -8.42 8.58
C THR A 117 0.40 -8.27 8.13
N LYS A 118 -0.30 -9.40 8.00
CA LYS A 118 -1.76 -9.48 7.90
C LYS A 118 -2.40 -9.05 9.24
N LEU A 119 -1.99 -7.91 9.81
CA LEU A 119 -2.72 -7.24 10.89
C LEU A 119 -4.17 -7.06 10.44
N ALA A 120 -5.10 -7.01 11.40
CA ALA A 120 -6.54 -7.15 11.16
C ALA A 120 -7.04 -6.42 9.90
N LEU A 121 -6.61 -5.17 9.67
CA LEU A 121 -6.99 -4.39 8.49
C LEU A 121 -6.38 -4.88 7.16
N GLY A 122 -5.11 -5.28 7.12
CA GLY A 122 -4.49 -5.83 5.91
C GLY A 122 -5.08 -7.19 5.53
N LYS A 123 -5.42 -8.02 6.53
CA LYS A 123 -6.13 -9.28 6.32
C LYS A 123 -7.55 -9.04 5.77
N ILE A 124 -8.28 -8.12 6.39
CA ILE A 124 -9.64 -7.75 5.97
C ILE A 124 -9.61 -7.17 4.55
N PHE A 125 -8.71 -6.24 4.26
CA PHE A 125 -8.55 -5.66 2.92
C PHE A 125 -8.30 -6.75 1.87
N TRP A 126 -7.36 -7.67 2.14
CA TRP A 126 -7.02 -8.72 1.18
C TRP A 126 -8.14 -9.76 1.02
N GLU A 127 -8.86 -10.08 2.09
CA GLU A 127 -10.06 -10.93 2.03
C GLU A 127 -11.19 -10.26 1.25
N LEU A 128 -11.42 -8.97 1.43
CA LEU A 128 -12.39 -8.20 0.65
C LEU A 128 -12.02 -8.22 -0.84
N LYS A 129 -10.74 -8.01 -1.17
CA LYS A 129 -10.27 -8.06 -2.55
C LYS A 129 -10.46 -9.44 -3.18
N ARG A 130 -10.22 -10.53 -2.42
CA ARG A 130 -10.52 -11.90 -2.86
C ARG A 130 -12.00 -12.10 -3.16
N LYS A 131 -12.89 -11.67 -2.26
CA LYS A 131 -14.35 -11.75 -2.47
C LYS A 131 -14.81 -10.95 -3.68
N GLN A 132 -14.25 -9.76 -3.90
CA GLN A 132 -14.54 -8.96 -5.10
C GLN A 132 -14.14 -9.70 -6.38
N LYS A 133 -13.02 -10.42 -6.38
CA LYS A 133 -12.62 -11.25 -7.51
C LYS A 133 -13.54 -12.43 -7.76
N GLU A 134 -13.96 -13.13 -6.71
CA GLU A 134 -14.95 -14.21 -6.81
C GLU A 134 -16.29 -13.71 -7.40
N ALA A 135 -16.65 -12.46 -7.11
CA ALA A 135 -17.82 -11.78 -7.67
C ALA A 135 -17.61 -11.22 -9.10
N GLY A 136 -16.41 -11.34 -9.69
CA GLY A 136 -16.09 -10.77 -11.00
C GLY A 136 -15.84 -9.26 -11.01
N GLN A 137 -15.67 -8.62 -9.85
CA GLN A 137 -15.59 -7.17 -9.65
C GLN A 137 -14.18 -6.68 -9.24
N TRP A 138 -13.11 -7.38 -9.64
CA TRP A 138 -11.76 -7.10 -9.14
C TRP A 138 -10.95 -6.06 -9.92
N ALA A 139 -11.39 -5.71 -11.14
CA ALA A 139 -10.67 -4.81 -12.04
C ALA A 139 -11.09 -3.32 -11.92
N GLU A 140 -12.04 -3.00 -11.04
CA GLU A 140 -12.54 -1.64 -10.79
C GLU A 140 -12.53 -1.36 -9.28
N TYR A 141 -11.35 -1.18 -8.68
CA TYR A 141 -11.27 -0.73 -7.30
C TYR A 141 -11.19 0.80 -7.24
N ILE A 142 -12.27 1.44 -6.80
CA ILE A 142 -12.29 2.87 -6.41
C ILE A 142 -12.31 2.91 -4.88
N PHE A 143 -11.20 3.35 -4.29
CA PHE A 143 -10.94 3.39 -2.83
C PHE A 143 -12.08 4.03 -2.00
N GLY A 144 -12.90 4.93 -2.58
CA GLY A 144 -13.95 5.67 -1.88
C GLY A 144 -15.29 4.94 -1.67
N GLU A 145 -15.69 4.03 -2.56
CA GLU A 145 -17.06 3.44 -2.50
C GLU A 145 -17.13 2.22 -1.58
N THR A 146 -16.04 1.45 -1.49
CA THR A 146 -16.02 0.17 -0.77
C THR A 146 -16.08 0.33 0.76
N LEU A 147 -15.46 1.38 1.32
CA LEU A 147 -15.51 1.64 2.78
C LEU A 147 -16.93 2.05 3.23
N SER A 148 -17.65 2.77 2.37
CA SER A 148 -19.02 3.20 2.58
C SER A 148 -20.00 2.03 2.53
N ALA A 149 -19.79 1.08 1.62
CA ALA A 149 -20.61 -0.12 1.49
C ALA A 149 -20.48 -1.06 2.70
N VAL A 150 -19.26 -1.28 3.20
CA VAL A 150 -19.00 -2.15 4.37
C VAL A 150 -19.58 -1.55 5.65
N THR A 151 -19.49 -0.23 5.83
CA THR A 151 -20.07 0.45 7.01
C THR A 151 -21.61 0.57 6.95
N GLN A 152 -22.22 0.45 5.76
CA GLN A 152 -23.68 0.39 5.62
C GLN A 152 -24.24 -1.03 5.80
N THR A 153 -23.53 -2.07 5.36
CA THR A 153 -23.99 -3.47 5.51
C THR A 153 -24.05 -3.90 6.98
N ASP A 154 -23.13 -3.42 7.82
CA ASP A 154 -23.16 -3.68 9.28
C ASP A 154 -24.36 -3.01 9.98
N LYS A 155 -24.89 -1.91 9.43
CA LYS A 155 -26.10 -1.26 9.97
C LYS A 155 -27.39 -1.95 9.55
N SER A 156 -27.41 -2.65 8.42
CA SER A 156 -28.57 -3.43 7.97
C SER A 156 -28.69 -4.80 8.65
N ALA A 157 -27.58 -5.39 9.09
CA ALA A 157 -27.58 -6.67 9.82
C ALA A 157 -28.02 -6.53 11.30
N ALA A 158 -28.05 -5.31 11.85
CA ALA A 158 -28.44 -5.02 13.23
C ALA A 158 -29.95 -4.74 13.43
N ARG A 159 -30.81 -5.00 12.43
CA ARG A 159 -32.27 -4.87 12.57
C ARG A 159 -32.99 -6.15 12.15
N GLU A 160 -33.06 -7.10 13.08
CA GLU A 160 -34.09 -8.16 13.08
C GLU A 160 -35.37 -7.69 13.79
N PRO A 161 -36.52 -8.34 13.54
CA PRO A 161 -37.81 -7.67 13.41
C PRO A 161 -38.50 -7.41 14.76
N GLN A 162 -39.05 -6.21 14.93
CA GLN A 162 -40.11 -6.00 15.92
C GLN A 162 -41.33 -6.82 15.49
N GLN A 163 -41.55 -7.93 16.22
CA GLN A 163 -42.78 -8.71 16.16
C GLN A 163 -43.98 -7.79 16.43
N ALA A 164 -44.93 -7.85 15.51
CA ALA A 164 -46.24 -7.24 15.62
C ALA A 164 -46.99 -7.83 16.82
N GLY A 165 -47.30 -6.99 17.80
CA GLY A 165 -48.28 -7.30 18.83
C GLY A 165 -49.70 -7.12 18.28
N ARG A 166 -50.50 -8.18 18.33
CA ARG A 166 -51.94 -8.17 18.62
C ARG A 166 -52.33 -9.48 19.28
#